data_AF-A0A1A2LAN0-F1
#
_entry.id   AF-A0A1A2LAN0-F1
#
_cell.length_a   1.000
_cell.length_b   1.000
_cell.length_c   1.000
_cell.angle_alpha   90.00
_cell.angle_beta   90.00
_cell.angle_gamma   90.00
#
_symmetry.space_group_name_H-M   'P 1'
#
loop_
_entity.id
_entity.type
_entity.pdbx_description
1 polymer ?
#
loop_
_entity_poly.entity_id
_entity_poly.type
_entity_poly.pdbx_seq_one_letter_code
_entity_poly.pdbx_strand_id
1 'polypeptide(L)'
;MTYHVMDLVCERANERDWELIFDSGPNSDQRTIVWEHLCPDEAGQPVELEITFNVDGRVVQTEKRQGGMWCQRTTPTSDYASTEVHLETLSMI
;
A
#
# COMPACT_ATOMS: atom_id res chain seq x y z
N MET A 1 -18.88 8.38 -10.54
CA MET A 1 -17.56 7.78 -10.33
C MET A 1 -17.17 8.09 -8.91
N THR A 2 -17.23 7.11 -8.01
CA THR A 2 -16.67 7.24 -6.67
C THR A 2 -15.18 6.99 -6.80
N TYR A 3 -14.38 7.99 -6.44
CA TYR A 3 -12.94 7.90 -6.42
C TYR A 3 -12.53 7.34 -5.06
N HIS A 4 -11.89 6.18 -5.04
CA HIS A 4 -11.52 5.49 -3.83
C HIS A 4 -10.03 5.72 -3.53
N VAL A 5 -9.65 5.54 -2.26
CA VAL A 5 -8.26 5.64 -1.83
C VAL A 5 -7.36 4.68 -2.59
N MET A 6 -7.88 3.50 -2.93
CA MET A 6 -7.18 2.53 -3.75
C MET A 6 -6.77 3.11 -5.11
N ASP A 7 -7.60 3.94 -5.74
CA ASP A 7 -7.25 4.60 -7.01
C ASP A 7 -6.05 5.54 -6.82
N LEU A 8 -6.04 6.35 -5.75
CA LEU A 8 -4.91 7.21 -5.39
C LEU A 8 -3.61 6.43 -5.15
N VAL A 9 -3.70 5.31 -4.43
CA VAL A 9 -2.55 4.46 -4.12
C VAL A 9 -1.98 3.87 -5.41
N CYS A 10 -2.85 3.35 -6.29
CA CYS A 10 -2.45 2.83 -7.59
C CYS A 10 -1.81 3.91 -8.47
N GLU A 11 -2.39 5.11 -8.52
CA GLU A 11 -1.83 6.23 -9.29
C GLU A 11 -0.44 6.61 -8.79
N ARG A 12 -0.25 6.75 -7.47
CA ARG A 12 1.07 7.05 -6.90
C ARG A 12 2.09 5.95 -7.11
N ALA A 13 1.67 4.69 -6.99
CA ALA A 13 2.54 3.55 -7.25
C ALA A 13 3.05 3.60 -8.70
N ASN A 14 2.17 3.87 -9.67
CA ASN A 14 2.56 4.05 -11.06
C ASN A 14 3.44 5.29 -11.28
N GLU A 15 3.15 6.42 -10.64
CA GLU A 15 3.98 7.64 -10.75
C GLU A 15 5.41 7.46 -10.22
N ARG A 16 5.62 6.53 -9.28
CA ARG A 16 6.89 6.24 -8.62
C ARG A 16 7.56 4.98 -9.13
N ASP A 17 7.10 4.42 -10.25
CA ASP A 17 7.62 3.17 -10.85
C ASP A 17 7.59 1.94 -9.91
N TRP A 18 6.63 1.89 -8.99
CA TRP A 18 6.38 0.67 -8.22
C TRP A 18 5.67 -0.37 -9.08
N GLU A 19 6.20 -1.59 -9.08
CA GLU A 19 5.63 -2.72 -9.80
C GLU A 19 4.58 -3.42 -8.95
N LEU A 20 3.39 -3.64 -9.52
CA LEU A 20 2.36 -4.45 -8.88
C LEU A 20 2.76 -5.92 -8.94
N ILE A 21 3.00 -6.54 -7.79
CA ILE A 21 3.41 -7.95 -7.69
C ILE A 21 2.27 -8.87 -7.28
N PHE A 22 1.28 -8.37 -6.54
CA PHE A 22 0.12 -9.16 -6.11
C PHE A 22 -1.13 -8.30 -5.93
N ASP A 23 -2.28 -8.83 -6.33
CA ASP A 23 -3.59 -8.26 -6.06
C ASP A 23 -4.58 -9.40 -5.82
N SER A 24 -5.17 -9.45 -4.63
CA SER A 24 -6.17 -10.45 -4.26
C SER A 24 -7.49 -10.30 -5.04
N GLY A 25 -7.68 -9.19 -5.73
CA GLY A 25 -8.84 -8.89 -6.56
C GLY A 25 -10.05 -8.35 -5.77
N PRO A 26 -11.06 -7.84 -6.50
CA PRO A 26 -12.19 -7.10 -5.92
C PRO A 26 -13.26 -7.96 -5.25
N ASN A 27 -13.19 -9.29 -5.36
CA ASN A 27 -14.22 -10.21 -4.87
C ASN A 27 -13.99 -10.70 -3.42
N SER A 28 -12.98 -10.17 -2.74
CA SER A 28 -12.65 -10.54 -1.38
C SER A 28 -13.20 -9.49 -0.41
N ASP A 29 -13.71 -9.93 0.75
CA ASP A 29 -14.13 -9.04 1.84
C ASP A 29 -13.01 -8.09 2.28
N GLN A 30 -11.76 -8.50 2.06
CA GLN A 30 -10.58 -7.67 2.17
C GLN A 30 -9.75 -7.82 0.91
N ARG A 31 -9.48 -6.71 0.22
CA ARG A 31 -8.61 -6.69 -0.95
C ARG A 31 -7.20 -6.33 -0.52
N THR A 32 -6.26 -7.25 -0.69
CA THR A 32 -4.84 -7.01 -0.41
C THR A 32 -4.10 -6.80 -1.72
N ILE A 33 -3.34 -5.72 -1.79
CA ILE A 33 -2.52 -5.37 -2.93
C ILE A 33 -1.08 -5.19 -2.44
N VAL A 34 -0.14 -5.80 -3.15
CA VAL A 34 1.29 -5.72 -2.85
C VAL A 34 2.01 -5.12 -4.04
N TRP A 35 2.76 -4.06 -3.77
CA TRP A 35 3.67 -3.44 -4.71
C TRP A 35 5.11 -3.70 -4.29
N GLU A 36 5.99 -3.83 -5.27
CA GLU A 36 7.43 -3.90 -5.08
C GLU A 36 8.08 -2.73 -5.80
N HIS A 37 9.03 -2.08 -5.15
CA HIS A 37 9.90 -1.10 -5.78
C HIS A 37 11.35 -1.50 -5.56
N LEU A 38 12.05 -1.68 -6.68
CA LEU A 38 13.49 -1.89 -6.71
C LEU A 38 14.15 -0.55 -6.40
N CYS A 39 14.38 -0.27 -5.12
CA CYS A 39 14.99 0.98 -4.68
C CYS A 39 16.35 1.17 -5.38
N PRO A 40 16.55 2.24 -6.17
CA PRO A 40 17.82 2.49 -6.83
C PRO A 40 18.89 3.06 -5.88
N ASP A 41 18.53 3.43 -4.66
CA ASP A 41 19.44 4.04 -3.69
C ASP A 41 20.29 2.97 -2.97
N GLU A 42 21.61 3.08 -3.16
CA GLU A 42 22.84 2.43 -2.68
C GLU A 42 22.85 1.08 -1.89
N ALA A 43 21.74 0.60 -1.35
CA ALA A 43 21.62 -0.70 -0.65
C ALA A 43 20.95 -1.80 -1.50
N GLY A 44 20.31 -1.46 -2.62
CA GLY A 44 19.83 -2.42 -3.64
C GLY A 44 18.81 -3.47 -3.18
N GLN A 45 18.19 -3.30 -2.02
CA GLN A 45 17.19 -4.24 -1.52
C GLN A 45 15.79 -3.86 -2.01
N PRO A 46 15.01 -4.81 -2.55
CA PRO A 46 13.63 -4.55 -2.94
C PRO A 46 12.82 -4.12 -1.73
N VAL A 47 12.00 -3.10 -1.93
CA VAL A 47 11.03 -2.63 -0.94
C VAL A 47 9.67 -3.14 -1.37
N GLU A 48 9.02 -3.93 -0.52
CA GLU A 48 7.66 -4.40 -0.73
C GLU A 48 6.70 -3.59 0.17
N LEU A 49 5.57 -3.21 -0.38
CA LEU A 49 4.49 -2.52 0.32
C LEU A 49 3.20 -3.31 0.10
N GLU A 50 2.72 -3.95 1.16
CA GLU A 50 1.45 -4.65 1.23
C GLU A 50 0.41 -3.72 1.87
N ILE A 51 -0.72 -3.55 1.20
CA ILE A 51 -1.84 -2.74 1.70
C ILE A 51 -3.10 -3.58 1.60
N THR A 52 -3.80 -3.71 2.72
CA THR A 52 -5.09 -4.35 2.78
C THR A 52 -6.18 -3.31 2.89
N PHE A 53 -7.15 -3.42 2.01
CA PHE A 53 -8.34 -2.59 1.92
C PHE A 53 -9.58 -3.36 2.37
N ASN A 54 -10.56 -2.69 2.96
CA ASN A 54 -11.88 -3.27 3.22
C ASN A 54 -12.80 -3.19 1.99
N VAL A 55 -14.01 -3.74 2.10
CA VAL A 55 -15.08 -3.68 1.08
C VAL A 55 -15.44 -2.26 0.62
N ASP A 56 -15.25 -1.24 1.47
CA ASP A 56 -15.49 0.17 1.15
C ASP A 56 -14.32 0.83 0.40
N GLY A 57 -13.22 0.11 0.19
CA GLY A 57 -12.00 0.61 -0.45
C GLY A 57 -11.13 1.49 0.45
N ARG A 58 -11.26 1.36 1.78
CA ARG A 58 -10.44 2.04 2.79
C ARG A 58 -9.31 1.14 3.27
N VAL A 59 -8.17 1.73 3.59
CA VAL A 59 -7.02 1.00 4.13
C VAL A 59 -7.32 0.52 5.55
N VAL A 60 -7.15 -0.78 5.79
CA VAL A 60 -7.26 -1.41 7.12
C VAL A 60 -5.91 -1.85 7.67
N GLN A 61 -4.90 -2.00 6.82
CA GLN A 61 -3.55 -2.37 7.21
C GLN A 61 -2.57 -1.96 6.11
N THR A 62 -1.41 -1.45 6.52
CA THR A 62 -0.24 -1.27 5.65
C THR A 62 0.96 -1.95 6.25
N GLU A 63 1.78 -2.51 5.38
CA GLU A 63 2.86 -3.39 5.73
C GLU A 63 4.03 -3.17 4.78
N LYS A 64 5.16 -2.70 5.30
CA LYS A 64 6.37 -2.46 4.53
C LYS A 64 7.43 -3.49 4.86
N ARG A 65 7.96 -4.15 3.84
CA ARG A 65 9.09 -5.05 3.92
C ARG A 65 10.26 -4.52 3.10
N GLN A 66 11.47 -4.80 3.54
CA GLN A 66 12.69 -4.47 2.80
C GLN A 66 13.60 -5.69 2.81
N GLY A 67 13.93 -6.20 1.63
CA GLY A 67 14.71 -7.43 1.48
C GLY A 67 14.10 -8.63 2.20
N GLY A 68 12.76 -8.74 2.22
CA GLY A 68 12.02 -9.79 2.92
C GLY A 68 11.92 -9.64 4.44
N MET A 69 12.48 -8.58 5.04
CA MET A 69 12.31 -8.27 6.46
C MET A 69 11.19 -7.27 6.68
N TRP A 70 10.40 -7.50 7.72
CA TRP A 70 9.37 -6.56 8.18
C TRP A 70 10.01 -5.29 8.75
N CYS A 71 9.76 -4.15 8.11
CA CYS A 71 10.26 -2.85 8.55
C CYS A 71 9.20 -2.08 9.33
N GLN A 72 7.97 -2.06 8.83
CA GLN A 72 6.89 -1.27 9.40
C GLN A 72 5.55 -1.96 9.17
N ARG A 73 4.69 -1.90 10.20
CA ARG A 73 3.31 -2.36 10.14
C ARG A 73 2.43 -1.31 10.80
N THR A 74 1.47 -0.78 10.06
CA THR A 74 0.54 0.22 10.56
C THR A 74 -0.89 -0.32 10.38
N THR A 75 -1.67 -0.32 11.46
CA THR A 75 -3.10 -0.65 11.45
C THR A 75 -3.89 0.55 11.96
N PRO A 76 -4.69 1.23 11.11
CA PRO A 76 -5.55 2.32 11.56
C PRO A 76 -6.59 1.81 12.57
N THR A 77 -6.64 2.43 13.75
CA THR A 77 -7.56 2.07 14.85
C THR A 77 -8.87 2.87 14.84
N SER A 78 -9.05 3.83 13.92
CA SER A 78 -10.21 4.74 13.86
C SER A 78 -10.49 5.24 12.43
N ASP A 79 -11.74 5.61 12.13
CA ASP A 79 -12.14 6.27 10.88
C ASP A 79 -11.31 7.52 10.54
N TYR A 80 -10.85 8.28 11.53
CA TYR A 80 -9.96 9.45 11.32
C TYR A 80 -8.51 9.05 11.03
N ALA A 81 -8.05 7.93 11.60
CA ALA A 81 -6.70 7.38 11.35
C ALA A 81 -6.53 6.89 9.91
N SER A 82 -7.64 6.61 9.20
CA SER A 82 -7.60 6.28 7.78
C SER A 82 -6.91 7.39 6.98
N THR A 83 -7.20 8.67 7.25
CA THR A 83 -6.59 9.80 6.51
C THR A 83 -5.09 9.93 6.78
N GLU A 84 -4.64 9.74 8.02
CA GLU A 84 -3.21 9.75 8.36
C GLU A 84 -2.47 8.57 7.73
N VAL A 85 -3.06 7.37 7.76
CA VAL A 85 -2.53 6.20 7.06
C VAL A 85 -2.54 6.41 5.55
N HIS A 86 -3.55 7.08 4.99
CA HIS A 86 -3.57 7.47 3.58
C HIS A 86 -2.42 8.43 3.26
N LEU A 87 -2.19 9.46 4.08
CA LEU A 87 -1.09 10.40 3.89
C LEU A 87 0.28 9.75 4.08
N GLU A 88 0.44 8.86 5.06
CA GLU A 88 1.66 8.09 5.29
C GLU A 88 1.92 7.16 4.11
N THR A 89 0.90 6.44 3.65
CA THR A 89 0.95 5.59 2.45
C THR A 89 1.34 6.42 1.22
N LEU A 90 0.70 7.56 0.98
CA LEU A 90 0.99 8.46 -0.14
C LEU A 90 2.36 9.15 -0.02
N SER A 91 2.94 9.22 1.18
CA SER A 91 4.29 9.73 1.42
C SER A 91 5.34 8.63 1.24
N MET A 92 4.98 7.38 1.52
CA MET A 92 5.86 6.21 1.41
C MET A 92 5.99 5.68 -0.01
N ILE A 93 4.93 5.79 -0.81
CA ILE A 93 4.93 5.45 -2.24
C ILE A 93 5.55 6.59 -3.02
#